data_AF-A0A7W9UKJ8-F1
#
_entry.id   AF-A0A7W9UKJ8-F1
#
_cell.length_a   1.000
_cell.length_b   1.000
_cell.length_c   1.000
_cell.angle_alpha   90.00
_cell.angle_beta   90.00
_cell.angle_gamma   90.00
#
_symmetry.space_group_name_H-M   'P 1'
#
loop_
_entity.id
_entity.type
_entity.pdbx_description
1 polymer ?
#
loop_
_entity_poly.entity_id
_entity_poly.type
_entity_poly.pdbx_seq_one_letter_code
_entity_poly.pdbx_strand_id
1 'polypeptide(L)'
;MPGTVFLHRDTDGVITLSPTGARAVRESTAVLGTSVLEVVGGQLSWSLLDGERIPVAVLHDPAPAQDWLWALYGEQVALAVDGGVSGEIPVAPALPGSADDAWRLGYAHWAAQWWPASAIDGIPALDPHLLDQDIAALTDSCEMIVDGPDAIPPQGISQRAATVQQDYALAAGPATAGAPGLLLATGTAGWDWRRCPAGVLDASEHAVSWQLTRDSGRTVLGVRAVAAPRIGRAVPAHLHPHARVVTGSATVDLTLTLAGDAWSGTTVIAADGIASVDVYVPGVGPAPVRSGSPAGDGPEARQRIRDFATSRLRSARDRTDSPGAPLLAEIAAAAADDDF
;
A
#
# COMPACT_ATOMS: atom_id res chain seq x y z
N MET A 1 7.11 -15.21 20.67
CA MET A 1 7.45 -14.01 21.45
C MET A 1 6.60 -14.01 22.72
N PRO A 2 7.17 -13.78 23.90
CA PRO A 2 6.39 -13.50 25.10
C PRO A 2 5.85 -12.07 25.01
N GLY A 3 4.56 -11.89 25.27
CA GLY A 3 3.91 -10.59 25.36
C GLY A 3 2.64 -10.70 26.20
N THR A 4 1.86 -9.63 26.26
CA THR A 4 0.58 -9.62 26.96
C THR A 4 -0.47 -9.03 26.04
N VAL A 5 -1.66 -9.60 26.04
CA VAL A 5 -2.83 -9.03 25.39
C VAL A 5 -3.87 -8.67 26.43
N PHE A 6 -4.59 -7.60 26.18
CA PHE A 6 -5.81 -7.24 26.89
C PHE A 6 -7.00 -7.80 26.12
N LEU A 7 -7.76 -8.68 26.77
CA LEU A 7 -9.04 -9.16 26.27
C LEU A 7 -10.14 -8.21 26.72
N HIS A 8 -10.85 -7.64 25.75
CA HIS A 8 -12.04 -6.83 25.98
C HIS A 8 -13.23 -7.42 25.22
N ARG A 9 -14.38 -7.49 25.88
CA ARG A 9 -15.65 -7.89 25.26
C ARG A 9 -16.61 -6.70 25.27
N ASP A 10 -17.10 -6.35 24.09
CA ASP A 10 -18.08 -5.28 23.94
C ASP A 10 -19.51 -5.77 24.28
N THR A 11 -20.45 -4.83 24.44
CA THR A 11 -21.86 -5.14 24.70
C THR A 11 -22.52 -5.91 23.57
N ASP A 12 -21.99 -5.77 22.34
CA ASP A 12 -22.48 -6.45 21.14
C ASP A 12 -21.91 -7.88 20.98
N GLY A 13 -21.15 -8.37 21.96
CA GLY A 13 -20.58 -9.72 21.97
C GLY A 13 -19.26 -9.85 21.21
N VAL A 14 -18.83 -8.83 20.47
CA VAL A 14 -17.53 -8.76 19.78
C VAL A 14 -16.39 -8.78 20.80
N ILE A 15 -15.37 -9.60 20.53
CA ILE A 15 -14.18 -9.69 21.38
C ILE A 15 -13.01 -9.01 20.68
N THR A 16 -12.26 -8.21 21.41
CA THR A 16 -11.00 -7.63 20.97
C THR A 16 -9.86 -8.15 21.82
N LEU A 17 -8.84 -8.73 21.18
CA LEU A 17 -7.54 -9.01 21.79
C LEU A 17 -6.57 -7.96 21.27
N SER A 18 -6.08 -7.09 22.15
CA SER A 18 -5.11 -6.05 21.78
C SER A 18 -3.83 -6.20 22.59
N PRO A 19 -2.65 -6.14 22.00
CA PRO A 19 -1.41 -6.13 22.77
C PRO A 19 -1.40 -4.98 23.79
N THR A 20 -0.88 -5.23 24.99
CA THR A 20 -0.88 -4.22 26.06
C THR A 20 -0.01 -3.03 25.67
N GLY A 21 -0.63 -1.85 25.50
CA GLY A 21 0.03 -0.63 25.03
C GLY A 21 -0.21 -0.31 23.54
N ALA A 22 -0.79 -1.23 22.77
CA ALA A 22 -1.28 -0.94 21.43
C ALA A 22 -2.46 0.04 21.53
N ARG A 23 -2.38 1.14 20.79
CA ARG A 23 -3.50 2.07 20.65
C ARG A 23 -4.61 1.30 19.93
N ALA A 24 -5.66 0.93 20.66
CA ALA A 24 -6.76 0.13 20.13
C ALA A 24 -7.20 0.68 18.77
N VAL A 25 -6.88 -0.05 17.69
CA VAL A 25 -7.36 0.25 16.34
C VAL A 25 -8.83 -0.14 16.33
N ARG A 26 -9.67 0.73 16.91
CA ARG A 26 -11.12 0.53 17.03
C ARG A 26 -11.90 1.20 15.91
N GLU A 27 -11.25 1.90 14.99
CA GLU A 27 -11.93 2.58 13.90
C GLU A 27 -11.30 2.27 12.54
N SER A 28 -12.17 1.80 11.64
CA SER A 28 -11.97 1.52 10.23
C SER A 28 -11.60 2.78 9.43
N THR A 29 -10.39 3.26 9.68
CA THR A 29 -9.62 4.00 8.67
C THR A 29 -8.34 3.21 8.52
N ALA A 30 -8.32 2.31 7.55
CA ALA A 30 -7.11 1.54 7.22
C ALA A 30 -5.98 2.55 6.98
N VAL A 31 -5.07 2.61 7.93
CA VAL A 31 -3.81 3.35 7.85
C VAL A 31 -2.95 2.58 6.85
N LEU A 32 -2.27 3.28 5.94
CA LEU A 32 -1.42 2.68 4.91
C LEU A 32 -0.32 1.76 5.49
N GLY A 33 -0.02 1.86 6.78
CA GLY A 33 0.94 1.01 7.51
C GLY A 33 0.35 -0.18 8.26
N THR A 34 -0.93 -0.51 8.06
CA THR A 34 -1.61 -1.63 8.73
C THR A 34 -1.84 -2.78 7.75
N SER A 35 -1.39 -3.99 8.12
CA SER A 35 -1.78 -5.22 7.42
C SER A 35 -2.97 -5.87 8.12
N VAL A 36 -3.91 -6.41 7.34
CA VAL A 36 -5.12 -7.07 7.84
C VAL A 36 -5.23 -8.44 7.19
N LEU A 37 -5.67 -9.43 7.97
CA LEU A 37 -5.94 -10.80 7.52
C LEU A 37 -7.32 -11.23 8.03
N GLU A 38 -8.19 -11.65 7.11
CA GLU A 38 -9.46 -12.28 7.46
C GLU A 38 -9.20 -13.71 7.93
N VAL A 39 -9.84 -14.09 9.03
CA VAL A 39 -9.64 -15.39 9.69
C VAL A 39 -10.98 -15.98 10.09
N VAL A 40 -11.01 -17.29 10.31
CA VAL A 40 -12.21 -17.98 10.79
C VAL A 40 -12.72 -17.30 12.06
N GLY A 41 -13.94 -16.76 12.00
CA GLY A 41 -14.59 -16.10 13.14
C GLY A 41 -14.13 -14.66 13.44
N GLY A 42 -13.25 -14.06 12.62
CA GLY A 42 -12.78 -12.70 12.89
C GLY A 42 -11.77 -12.13 11.89
N GLN A 43 -10.98 -11.18 12.38
CA GLN A 43 -9.87 -10.57 11.63
C GLN A 43 -8.67 -10.34 12.54
N LEU A 44 -7.48 -10.44 11.96
CA LEU A 44 -6.20 -10.09 12.57
C LEU A 44 -5.66 -8.83 11.91
N SER A 45 -5.02 -7.97 12.70
CA SER A 45 -4.34 -6.78 12.17
C SER A 45 -3.01 -6.52 12.88
N TRP A 46 -2.05 -5.98 12.14
CA TRP A 46 -0.72 -5.64 12.63
C TRP A 46 -0.32 -4.25 12.17
N SER A 47 0.38 -3.51 13.03
CA SER A 47 1.15 -2.32 12.62
C SER A 47 2.49 -2.77 12.05
N LEU A 48 2.72 -2.54 10.75
CA LEU A 48 3.98 -2.89 10.10
C LEU A 48 5.13 -1.98 10.56
N LEU A 49 4.81 -0.75 10.97
CA LEU A 49 5.79 0.29 11.29
C LEU A 49 6.27 0.25 12.75
N ASP A 50 5.51 -0.39 13.64
CA ASP A 50 5.83 -0.47 15.07
C ASP A 50 6.53 -1.78 15.45
N GLY A 51 6.77 -2.68 14.48
CA GLY A 51 7.46 -3.94 14.69
C GLY A 51 6.67 -4.96 15.52
N GLU A 52 5.38 -4.72 15.69
CA GLU A 52 4.50 -5.56 16.49
C GLU A 52 4.17 -6.88 15.78
N ARG A 53 4.39 -8.00 16.47
CA ARG A 53 4.19 -9.36 15.91
C ARG A 53 2.99 -10.08 16.47
N ILE A 54 2.49 -9.62 17.62
CA ILE A 54 1.24 -10.12 18.19
C ILE A 54 0.11 -9.34 17.51
N PRO A 55 -0.80 -9.98 16.77
CA PRO A 55 -1.89 -9.26 16.12
C PRO A 55 -2.84 -8.66 17.14
N VAL A 56 -3.50 -7.57 16.74
CA VAL A 56 -4.82 -7.25 17.29
C VAL A 56 -5.83 -8.18 16.63
N ALA A 57 -6.61 -8.93 17.40
CA ALA A 57 -7.73 -9.72 16.89
C ALA A 57 -9.06 -9.05 17.20
N VAL A 58 -9.96 -9.02 16.23
CA VAL A 58 -11.37 -8.68 16.42
C VAL A 58 -12.19 -9.91 16.03
N LEU A 59 -12.83 -10.53 17.00
CA LEU A 59 -13.60 -11.76 16.83
C LEU A 59 -15.09 -11.42 16.82
N HIS A 60 -15.75 -11.75 15.72
CA HIS A 60 -17.19 -11.60 15.54
C HIS A 60 -17.93 -12.88 15.87
N ASP A 61 -17.30 -14.03 15.62
CA ASP A 61 -17.77 -15.34 16.05
C ASP A 61 -16.64 -16.07 16.78
N PRO A 62 -16.60 -16.04 18.13
CA PRO A 62 -15.52 -16.64 18.89
C PRO A 62 -15.55 -18.16 18.90
N ALA A 63 -16.68 -18.80 18.57
CA ALA A 63 -16.80 -20.26 18.60
C ALA A 63 -15.88 -20.95 17.57
N PRO A 64 -15.94 -20.62 16.27
CA PRO A 64 -15.03 -21.20 15.28
C PRO A 64 -13.59 -20.63 15.42
N ALA A 65 -13.41 -19.45 16.02
CA ALA A 65 -12.06 -18.92 16.31
C ALA A 65 -11.28 -19.78 17.32
N GLN A 66 -11.96 -20.58 18.15
CA GLN A 66 -11.30 -21.48 19.10
C GLN A 66 -10.39 -22.52 18.42
N ASP A 67 -10.62 -22.83 17.13
CA ASP A 67 -9.81 -23.79 16.39
C ASP A 67 -8.37 -23.31 16.17
N TRP A 68 -8.12 -21.99 16.18
CA TRP A 68 -6.80 -21.40 15.95
C TRP A 68 -6.27 -20.48 17.06
N LEU A 69 -7.11 -19.97 17.96
CA LEU A 69 -6.70 -19.00 19.00
C LEU A 69 -5.54 -19.50 19.86
N TRP A 70 -5.56 -20.78 20.25
CA TRP A 70 -4.50 -21.42 21.03
C TRP A 70 -3.17 -21.46 20.28
N ALA A 71 -3.19 -21.57 18.95
CA ALA A 71 -2.00 -21.62 18.11
C ALA A 71 -1.29 -20.26 18.08
N LEU A 72 -2.05 -19.16 17.95
CA LEU A 72 -1.51 -17.81 17.76
C LEU A 72 -1.31 -17.03 19.06
N TYR A 73 -2.22 -17.15 20.02
CA TYR A 73 -2.17 -16.41 21.29
C TYR A 73 -1.80 -17.28 22.49
N GLY A 74 -2.01 -18.59 22.39
CA GLY A 74 -1.74 -19.54 23.46
C GLY A 74 -3.00 -20.02 24.17
N GLU A 75 -2.87 -21.15 24.89
CA GLU A 75 -3.97 -21.82 25.58
C GLU A 75 -4.68 -20.92 26.60
N GLN A 76 -3.94 -20.10 27.35
CA GLN A 76 -4.53 -19.21 28.35
C GLN A 76 -5.47 -18.17 27.75
N VAL A 77 -5.14 -17.67 26.55
CA VAL A 77 -6.00 -16.71 25.84
C VAL A 77 -7.24 -17.41 25.29
N ALA A 78 -7.08 -18.60 24.70
CA ALA A 78 -8.21 -19.39 24.22
C ALA A 78 -9.22 -19.72 25.34
N LEU A 79 -8.73 -20.15 26.51
CA LEU A 79 -9.54 -20.42 27.70
C LEU A 79 -10.22 -19.16 28.25
N ALA A 80 -9.56 -18.01 28.22
CA ALA A 80 -10.17 -16.75 28.66
C ALA A 80 -11.29 -16.28 27.70
N VAL A 81 -11.11 -16.48 26.40
CA VAL A 81 -12.13 -16.20 25.38
C VAL A 81 -13.35 -17.09 25.60
N ASP A 82 -13.17 -18.39 25.80
CA ASP A 82 -14.24 -19.37 26.06
C ASP A 82 -14.95 -19.11 27.39
N GLY A 83 -14.17 -18.87 28.46
CA GLY A 83 -14.68 -18.57 29.80
C GLY A 83 -15.27 -17.17 29.98
N GLY A 84 -15.20 -16.31 28.95
CA GLY A 84 -15.71 -14.93 29.02
C GLY A 84 -14.95 -14.01 29.98
N VAL A 85 -13.68 -14.31 30.25
CA VAL A 85 -12.85 -13.55 31.20
C VAL A 85 -12.12 -12.42 30.50
N SER A 86 -12.42 -11.17 30.88
CA SER A 86 -11.69 -9.98 30.40
C SER A 86 -10.48 -9.69 31.28
N GLY A 87 -9.41 -9.16 30.70
CA GLY A 87 -8.20 -8.76 31.43
C GLY A 87 -6.92 -8.93 30.64
N GLU A 88 -5.79 -8.66 31.33
CA GLU A 88 -4.45 -8.90 30.79
C GLU A 88 -4.08 -10.38 30.89
N ILE A 89 -3.67 -10.97 29.77
CA ILE A 89 -3.34 -12.39 29.66
C ILE A 89 -2.00 -12.51 28.92
N PRO A 90 -1.03 -13.29 29.43
CA PRO A 90 0.22 -13.49 28.74
C PRO A 90 0.00 -14.31 27.45
N VAL A 91 0.67 -13.89 26.40
CA VAL A 91 0.70 -14.54 25.09
C VAL A 91 1.85 -15.54 25.04
N ALA A 92 1.50 -16.79 24.74
CA ALA A 92 2.45 -17.89 24.55
C ALA A 92 1.93 -18.78 23.41
N PRO A 93 2.20 -18.41 22.14
CA PRO A 93 1.69 -19.14 20.98
C PRO A 93 2.13 -20.60 21.04
N ALA A 94 1.18 -21.54 20.94
CA ALA A 94 1.51 -22.96 20.94
C ALA A 94 2.21 -23.39 19.64
N LEU A 95 1.93 -22.69 18.53
CA LEU A 95 2.57 -22.89 17.23
C LEU A 95 3.20 -21.58 16.74
N PRO A 96 4.44 -21.24 17.18
CA PRO A 96 5.10 -20.01 16.79
C PRO A 96 5.32 -19.87 15.27
N GLY A 97 5.46 -20.98 14.54
CA GLY A 97 5.58 -20.99 13.07
C GLY A 97 4.30 -20.48 12.39
N SER A 98 3.13 -20.97 12.81
CA SER A 98 1.84 -20.49 12.29
C SER A 98 1.59 -19.01 12.57
N ALA A 99 2.09 -18.48 13.69
CA ALA A 99 2.03 -17.05 13.97
C ALA A 99 2.96 -16.22 13.06
N ASP A 100 4.11 -16.76 12.68
CA ASP A 100 4.99 -16.14 11.69
C ASP A 100 4.34 -16.16 10.29
N ASP A 101 3.80 -17.30 9.88
CA ASP A 101 3.14 -17.45 8.58
C ASP A 101 1.89 -16.59 8.45
N ALA A 102 1.07 -16.47 9.50
CA ALA A 102 -0.10 -15.57 9.50
C ALA A 102 0.32 -14.10 9.34
N TRP A 103 1.40 -13.68 10.02
CA TRP A 103 1.95 -12.34 9.84
C TRP A 103 2.47 -12.15 8.41
N ARG A 104 3.21 -13.13 7.88
CA ARG A 104 3.75 -13.10 6.50
C ARG A 104 2.63 -13.05 5.46
N LEU A 105 1.53 -13.77 5.67
CA LEU A 105 0.36 -13.76 4.79
C LEU A 105 -0.33 -12.39 4.79
N GLY A 106 -0.61 -11.83 5.97
CA GLY A 106 -1.17 -10.48 6.10
C GLY A 106 -0.26 -9.42 5.47
N TYR A 107 1.06 -9.54 5.66
CA TYR A 107 2.04 -8.68 5.02
C TYR A 107 2.08 -8.84 3.50
N ALA A 108 2.01 -10.06 2.96
CA ALA A 108 2.00 -10.31 1.53
C ALA A 108 0.76 -9.68 0.84
N HIS A 109 -0.41 -9.80 1.46
CA HIS A 109 -1.62 -9.09 1.01
C HIS A 109 -1.47 -7.58 1.06
N TRP A 110 -0.87 -7.04 2.13
CA TRP A 110 -0.57 -5.61 2.20
C TRP A 110 0.39 -5.18 1.09
N ALA A 111 1.47 -5.93 0.84
CA ALA A 111 2.46 -5.62 -0.18
C ALA A 111 1.83 -5.64 -1.58
N ALA A 112 0.89 -6.56 -1.85
CA ALA A 112 0.18 -6.61 -3.12
C ALA A 112 -0.64 -5.34 -3.40
N GLN A 113 -1.11 -4.66 -2.35
CA GLN A 113 -2.00 -3.49 -2.48
C GLN A 113 -1.28 -2.16 -2.25
N TRP A 114 -0.19 -2.15 -1.49
CA TRP A 114 0.40 -0.92 -0.93
C TRP A 114 1.92 -0.85 -1.03
N TRP A 115 2.59 -1.81 -1.68
CA TRP A 115 4.05 -1.74 -1.82
C TRP A 115 4.49 -0.45 -2.52
N PRO A 116 5.36 0.36 -1.89
CA PRO A 116 5.65 1.72 -2.36
C PRO A 116 6.74 1.72 -3.45
N ALA A 117 6.49 1.06 -4.58
CA ALA A 117 7.42 1.02 -5.70
C ALA A 117 7.72 2.44 -6.21
N SER A 118 9.01 2.78 -6.29
CA SER A 118 9.49 4.12 -6.61
C SER A 118 10.81 4.04 -7.37
N ALA A 119 10.82 4.44 -8.64
CA ALA A 119 12.05 4.62 -9.41
C ALA A 119 12.85 5.82 -8.90
N ILE A 120 12.18 6.84 -8.35
CA ILE A 120 12.81 8.04 -7.79
C ILE A 120 13.59 7.70 -6.50
N ASP A 121 13.00 6.89 -5.62
CA ASP A 121 13.58 6.56 -4.31
C ASP A 121 14.35 5.22 -4.31
N GLY A 122 14.47 4.56 -5.48
CA GLY A 122 15.19 3.29 -5.61
C GLY A 122 14.50 2.10 -4.95
N ILE A 123 13.16 2.11 -4.89
CA ILE A 123 12.35 1.00 -4.37
C ILE A 123 11.81 0.19 -5.56
N PRO A 124 12.40 -0.98 -5.90
CA PRO A 124 11.93 -1.79 -7.01
C PRO A 124 10.49 -2.27 -6.81
N ALA A 125 9.77 -2.45 -7.91
CA ALA A 125 8.49 -3.14 -7.90
C ALA A 125 8.69 -4.62 -7.57
N LEU A 126 7.80 -5.16 -6.74
CA LEU A 126 7.70 -6.61 -6.51
C LEU A 126 7.14 -7.30 -7.75
N ASP A 127 7.63 -8.50 -8.05
CA ASP A 127 7.05 -9.33 -9.11
C ASP A 127 5.68 -9.87 -8.65
N PRO A 128 4.57 -9.53 -9.33
CA PRO A 128 3.24 -9.99 -8.94
C PRO A 128 3.10 -11.51 -8.93
N HIS A 129 3.79 -12.23 -9.84
CA HIS A 129 3.69 -13.68 -9.92
C HIS A 129 4.36 -14.37 -8.73
N LEU A 130 5.52 -13.86 -8.30
CA LEU A 130 6.20 -14.37 -7.10
C LEU A 130 5.39 -14.03 -5.85
N LEU A 131 4.76 -12.86 -5.82
CA LEU A 131 3.91 -12.46 -4.70
C LEU A 131 2.66 -13.35 -4.60
N ASP A 132 2.02 -13.67 -5.73
CA ASP A 132 0.90 -14.62 -5.79
C ASP A 132 1.32 -16.03 -5.32
N GLN A 133 2.55 -16.45 -5.67
CA GLN A 133 3.10 -17.72 -5.21
C GLN A 133 3.33 -17.74 -3.69
N ASP A 134 3.90 -16.66 -3.12
CA ASP A 134 4.06 -16.52 -1.68
C ASP A 134 2.71 -16.55 -0.96
N ILE A 135 1.72 -15.78 -1.46
CA ILE A 135 0.35 -15.75 -0.91
C ILE A 135 -0.25 -17.16 -0.92
N ALA A 136 -0.21 -17.87 -2.05
CA ALA A 136 -0.78 -19.22 -2.14
C ALA A 136 -0.13 -20.20 -1.14
N ALA A 137 1.20 -20.21 -1.06
CA ALA A 137 1.93 -21.10 -0.15
C ALA A 137 1.66 -20.76 1.34
N LEU A 138 1.56 -19.47 1.66
CA LEU A 138 1.25 -19.00 3.01
C LEU A 138 -0.22 -19.27 3.39
N THR A 139 -1.16 -19.15 2.45
CA THR A 139 -2.56 -19.55 2.64
C THR A 139 -2.68 -21.02 2.97
N ASP A 140 -1.99 -21.90 2.21
CA ASP A 140 -1.96 -23.34 2.49
C ASP A 140 -1.36 -23.63 3.88
N SER A 141 -0.30 -22.90 4.27
CA SER A 141 0.32 -23.02 5.60
C SER A 141 -0.59 -22.51 6.73
N CYS A 142 -1.51 -21.59 6.41
CA CYS A 142 -2.45 -20.96 7.34
C CYS A 142 -3.87 -21.56 7.27
N GLU A 143 -4.09 -22.73 6.65
CA GLU A 143 -5.41 -23.31 6.40
C GLU A 143 -6.30 -23.37 7.66
N MET A 144 -5.75 -23.65 8.84
CA MET A 144 -6.48 -23.69 10.12
C MET A 144 -6.98 -22.31 10.58
N ILE A 145 -6.34 -21.22 10.12
CA ILE A 145 -6.57 -19.85 10.58
C ILE A 145 -7.50 -19.11 9.62
N VAL A 146 -7.28 -19.25 8.30
CA VAL A 146 -8.01 -18.50 7.27
C VAL A 146 -9.35 -19.15 6.94
N ASP A 147 -10.36 -18.35 6.60
CA ASP A 147 -11.73 -18.83 6.32
C ASP A 147 -11.89 -19.54 4.96
N GLY A 148 -10.85 -20.27 4.52
CA GLY A 148 -10.82 -20.96 3.24
C GLY A 148 -10.85 -20.03 2.01
N PRO A 149 -10.87 -20.59 0.79
CA PRO A 149 -10.84 -19.82 -0.47
C PRO A 149 -12.13 -19.02 -0.76
N ASP A 150 -13.16 -19.17 0.07
CA ASP A 150 -14.41 -18.39 0.00
C ASP A 150 -14.30 -17.03 0.72
N ALA A 151 -13.21 -16.80 1.47
CA ALA A 151 -12.82 -15.46 1.91
C ALA A 151 -12.65 -14.59 0.67
N ILE A 152 -13.52 -13.59 0.49
CA ILE A 152 -13.49 -12.72 -0.69
C ILE A 152 -12.18 -11.93 -0.59
N PRO A 153 -11.14 -12.20 -1.42
CA PRO A 153 -10.01 -11.30 -1.45
C PRO A 153 -10.56 -9.91 -1.82
N PRO A 154 -10.09 -8.82 -1.21
CA PRO A 154 -10.34 -7.51 -1.78
C PRO A 154 -9.93 -7.60 -3.25
N GLN A 155 -10.87 -7.35 -4.17
CA GLN A 155 -10.71 -7.71 -5.58
C GLN A 155 -9.50 -7.00 -6.18
N GLY A 156 -8.36 -7.68 -6.13
CA GLY A 156 -7.16 -7.35 -6.87
C GLY A 156 -7.44 -7.63 -8.33
N ILE A 157 -7.14 -6.66 -9.18
CA ILE A 157 -7.29 -6.77 -10.62
C ILE A 157 -6.30 -7.84 -11.08
N SER A 158 -6.79 -9.06 -11.30
CA SER A 158 -5.98 -10.17 -11.81
C SER A 158 -5.50 -9.81 -13.23
N GLN A 159 -4.23 -9.42 -13.35
CA GLN A 159 -3.61 -9.13 -14.63
C GLN A 159 -3.20 -10.45 -15.30
N ARG A 160 -3.91 -10.78 -16.38
CA ARG A 160 -3.57 -11.91 -17.24
C ARG A 160 -2.14 -11.71 -17.79
N ALA A 161 -1.26 -12.65 -17.49
CA ALA A 161 0.14 -12.68 -17.91
C ALA A 161 0.27 -12.42 -19.42
N ALA A 162 0.92 -11.32 -19.78
CA ALA A 162 1.43 -11.09 -21.13
C ALA A 162 2.92 -11.45 -21.14
N THR A 163 3.29 -12.45 -21.94
CA THR A 163 4.68 -12.81 -22.21
C THR A 163 5.43 -11.61 -22.80
N VAL A 164 6.49 -11.17 -22.14
CA VAL A 164 7.35 -10.06 -22.57
C VAL A 164 8.47 -10.61 -23.45
N GLN A 165 8.51 -10.18 -24.71
CA GLN A 165 9.69 -10.30 -25.57
C GLN A 165 10.50 -9.00 -25.43
N GLN A 166 11.73 -9.13 -24.93
CA GLN A 166 12.64 -8.00 -24.74
C GLN A 166 13.32 -7.64 -26.06
N ASP A 167 12.86 -6.57 -26.69
CA ASP A 167 13.62 -5.86 -27.73
C ASP A 167 13.94 -4.46 -27.21
N TYR A 168 15.19 -4.29 -26.75
CA TYR A 168 15.78 -2.99 -26.46
C TYR A 168 16.00 -2.22 -27.77
N ALA A 169 15.36 -1.06 -27.90
CA ALA A 169 15.74 -0.05 -28.89
C ALA A 169 16.01 1.27 -28.16
N LEU A 170 17.30 1.55 -27.96
CA LEU A 170 17.82 2.82 -27.47
C LEU A 170 17.59 3.89 -28.56
N ALA A 171 16.58 4.74 -28.40
CA ALA A 171 16.38 5.91 -29.25
C ALA A 171 16.86 7.17 -28.51
N ALA A 172 18.17 7.46 -28.59
CA ALA A 172 18.70 8.78 -28.31
C ALA A 172 18.42 9.68 -29.53
N GLY A 173 17.28 10.34 -29.55
CA GLY A 173 16.94 11.36 -30.55
C GLY A 173 16.83 12.74 -29.88
N PRO A 174 17.43 13.81 -30.44
CA PRO A 174 17.24 15.15 -29.90
C PRO A 174 15.82 15.60 -30.25
N ALA A 175 14.98 15.81 -29.23
CA ALA A 175 13.71 16.50 -29.41
C ALA A 175 14.01 17.94 -29.83
N THR A 176 13.86 18.24 -31.12
CA THR A 176 13.86 19.60 -31.63
C THR A 176 12.41 19.99 -31.89
N ALA A 177 11.78 20.74 -30.98
CA ALA A 177 10.51 21.44 -31.24
C ALA A 177 10.26 22.59 -30.24
N GLY A 178 10.48 23.83 -30.70
CA GLY A 178 9.98 25.06 -30.10
C GLY A 178 10.79 25.64 -28.94
N ALA A 179 11.14 26.93 -29.01
CA ALA A 179 11.58 27.66 -27.82
C ALA A 179 10.48 27.54 -26.76
N PRO A 180 10.76 27.07 -25.54
CA PRO A 180 9.73 26.91 -24.52
C PRO A 180 9.11 28.29 -24.24
N GLY A 181 7.78 28.35 -24.19
CA GLY A 181 7.06 29.54 -23.75
C GLY A 181 7.58 30.01 -22.38
N LEU A 182 7.35 31.29 -22.04
CA LEU A 182 7.88 31.88 -20.80
C LEU A 182 7.39 31.09 -19.57
N LEU A 183 8.31 30.45 -18.84
CA LEU A 183 7.98 29.76 -17.59
C LEU A 183 7.51 30.79 -16.54
N LEU A 184 6.26 30.65 -16.10
CA LEU A 184 5.66 31.49 -15.07
C LEU A 184 5.89 30.93 -13.67
N ALA A 185 5.70 29.61 -13.52
CA ALA A 185 5.84 28.90 -12.25
C ALA A 185 6.07 27.40 -12.48
N THR A 186 6.66 26.73 -11.50
CA THR A 186 6.79 25.27 -11.46
C THR A 186 6.71 24.82 -10.00
N GLY A 187 6.33 23.56 -9.77
CA GLY A 187 6.34 22.98 -8.44
C GLY A 187 6.18 21.47 -8.46
N THR A 188 6.27 20.89 -7.27
CA THR A 188 6.01 19.47 -7.01
C THR A 188 4.84 19.33 -6.05
N ALA A 189 4.15 18.19 -6.10
CA ALA A 189 3.10 17.84 -5.18
C ALA A 189 3.26 16.38 -4.76
N GLY A 190 2.95 16.07 -3.49
CA GLY A 190 2.71 14.70 -3.06
C GLY A 190 1.33 14.23 -3.54
N TRP A 191 1.02 12.95 -3.33
CA TRP A 191 -0.30 12.39 -3.65
C TRP A 191 -0.75 11.41 -2.56
N ASP A 192 -2.07 11.29 -2.39
CA ASP A 192 -2.66 10.34 -1.43
C ASP A 192 -2.67 8.95 -2.07
N TRP A 193 -1.81 8.06 -1.56
CA TRP A 193 -1.69 6.69 -2.07
C TRP A 193 -3.02 5.94 -2.12
N ARG A 194 -3.98 6.26 -1.25
CA ARG A 194 -5.30 5.60 -1.23
C ARG A 194 -6.17 5.96 -2.42
N ARG A 195 -5.83 7.02 -3.16
CA ARG A 195 -6.62 7.54 -4.30
C ARG A 195 -6.12 7.05 -5.65
N CYS A 196 -5.05 6.25 -5.72
CA CYS A 196 -4.68 5.50 -6.92
C CYS A 196 -4.30 4.06 -6.53
N PRO A 197 -4.64 3.04 -7.34
CA PRO A 197 -4.17 1.68 -7.10
C PRO A 197 -2.64 1.59 -7.14
N ALA A 198 -2.06 0.64 -6.40
CA ALA A 198 -0.65 0.31 -6.54
C ALA A 198 -0.31 -0.06 -8.00
N GLY A 199 0.88 0.34 -8.45
CA GLY A 199 1.34 0.08 -9.81
C GLY A 199 0.88 1.08 -10.87
N VAL A 200 0.18 2.16 -10.51
CA VAL A 200 -0.19 3.24 -11.46
C VAL A 200 0.78 4.42 -11.39
N LEU A 201 1.04 4.96 -10.20
CA LEU A 201 1.98 6.06 -9.97
C LEU A 201 3.19 5.60 -9.15
N ASP A 202 4.31 6.26 -9.37
CA ASP A 202 5.48 6.18 -8.51
C ASP A 202 5.13 6.66 -7.08
N ALA A 203 5.58 5.92 -6.08
CA ALA A 203 5.24 6.16 -4.69
C ALA A 203 5.98 7.34 -4.05
N SER A 204 6.97 7.94 -4.71
CA SER A 204 7.71 9.08 -4.15
C SER A 204 6.81 10.27 -3.82
N GLU A 205 7.16 11.04 -2.78
CA GLU A 205 6.53 12.35 -2.51
C GLU A 205 6.80 13.37 -3.63
N HIS A 206 7.77 13.08 -4.49
CA HIS A 206 8.18 13.93 -5.60
C HIS A 206 7.70 13.42 -6.95
N ALA A 207 6.83 12.41 -6.98
CA ALA A 207 6.34 11.79 -8.21
C ALA A 207 5.53 12.76 -9.08
N VAL A 208 4.85 13.75 -8.48
CA VAL A 208 4.02 14.72 -9.22
C VAL A 208 4.75 16.05 -9.35
N SER A 209 4.84 16.54 -10.58
CA SER A 209 5.36 17.86 -10.92
C SER A 209 4.38 18.60 -11.82
N TRP A 210 4.41 19.92 -11.75
CA TRP A 210 3.59 20.78 -12.59
C TRP A 210 4.38 22.00 -13.02
N GLN A 211 4.04 22.51 -14.20
CA GLN A 211 4.64 23.71 -14.76
C GLN A 211 3.57 24.58 -15.39
N LEU A 212 3.76 25.88 -15.25
CA LEU A 212 2.92 26.91 -15.84
C LEU A 212 3.78 27.71 -16.81
N THR A 213 3.44 27.66 -18.09
CA THR A 213 4.16 28.35 -19.16
C THR A 213 3.24 29.33 -19.87
N ARG A 214 3.78 30.38 -20.45
CA ARG A 214 3.05 31.32 -21.29
C ARG A 214 3.54 31.21 -22.72
N ASP A 215 2.68 30.71 -23.59
CA ASP A 215 2.92 30.60 -25.02
C ASP A 215 1.89 31.45 -25.78
N SER A 216 2.38 32.37 -26.61
CA SER A 216 1.55 33.18 -27.49
C SER A 216 0.40 33.91 -26.76
N GLY A 217 0.68 34.39 -25.54
CA GLY A 217 -0.29 35.09 -24.67
C GLY A 217 -1.27 34.18 -23.93
N ARG A 218 -1.18 32.86 -24.09
CA ARG A 218 -2.00 31.87 -23.36
C ARG A 218 -1.18 31.24 -22.24
N THR A 219 -1.78 31.13 -21.07
CA THR A 219 -1.18 30.41 -19.95
C THR A 219 -1.52 28.92 -20.05
N VAL A 220 -0.50 28.08 -20.18
CA VAL A 220 -0.59 26.63 -20.36
C VAL A 220 -0.07 25.93 -19.10
N LEU A 221 -0.93 25.11 -18.49
CA LEU A 221 -0.60 24.25 -17.37
C LEU A 221 -0.25 22.85 -17.90
N GLY A 222 0.95 22.38 -17.58
CA GLY A 222 1.35 20.98 -17.76
C GLY A 222 1.48 20.30 -16.41
N VAL A 223 0.83 19.14 -16.26
CA VAL A 223 1.01 18.26 -15.09
C VAL A 223 1.66 16.97 -15.56
N ARG A 224 2.69 16.53 -14.83
CA ARG A 224 3.38 15.26 -15.05
C ARG A 224 3.44 14.48 -13.75
N ALA A 225 3.12 13.19 -13.80
CA ALA A 225 3.34 12.27 -12.70
C ALA A 225 4.20 11.10 -13.20
N VAL A 226 5.22 10.71 -12.44
CA VAL A 226 6.04 9.53 -12.77
C VAL A 226 5.17 8.28 -12.61
N ALA A 227 5.18 7.42 -13.63
CA ALA A 227 4.43 6.17 -13.60
C ALA A 227 5.14 5.15 -12.71
N ALA A 228 4.38 4.22 -12.12
CA ALA A 228 4.99 3.21 -11.27
C ALA A 228 6.02 2.35 -12.04
N PRO A 229 7.08 1.86 -11.37
CA PRO A 229 8.00 0.91 -11.98
C PRO A 229 7.25 -0.31 -12.53
N ARG A 230 7.66 -0.77 -13.72
CA ARG A 230 7.03 -1.90 -14.44
C ARG A 230 5.55 -1.71 -14.81
N ILE A 231 5.06 -0.47 -14.90
CA ILE A 231 3.70 -0.22 -15.39
C ILE A 231 3.48 -0.86 -16.77
N GLY A 232 2.38 -1.60 -16.92
CA GLY A 232 2.02 -2.21 -18.19
C GLY A 232 1.76 -1.17 -19.27
N ARG A 233 2.18 -1.42 -20.51
CA ARG A 233 2.00 -0.49 -21.65
C ARG A 233 0.53 -0.23 -22.00
N ALA A 234 -0.39 -1.08 -21.58
CA ALA A 234 -1.81 -0.99 -21.89
C ALA A 234 -2.64 -0.85 -20.60
N VAL A 235 -2.53 0.31 -19.94
CA VAL A 235 -3.39 0.64 -18.79
C VAL A 235 -4.80 0.97 -19.28
N PRO A 236 -5.85 0.26 -18.82
CA PRO A 236 -7.24 0.58 -19.17
C PRO A 236 -7.59 2.04 -18.87
N ALA A 237 -8.39 2.67 -19.75
CA ALA A 237 -8.74 4.09 -19.64
C ALA A 237 -9.38 4.47 -18.30
N HIS A 238 -10.11 3.56 -17.65
CA HIS A 238 -10.72 3.80 -16.34
C HIS A 238 -9.71 3.82 -15.17
N LEU A 239 -8.47 3.37 -15.40
CA LEU A 239 -7.36 3.46 -14.45
C LEU A 239 -6.41 4.62 -14.77
N HIS A 240 -6.73 5.45 -15.78
CA HIS A 240 -5.91 6.63 -16.07
C HIS A 240 -6.06 7.63 -14.92
N PRO A 241 -4.95 8.11 -14.34
CA PRO A 241 -5.01 9.10 -13.30
C PRO A 241 -5.47 10.45 -13.85
N HIS A 242 -6.13 11.19 -12.99
CA HIS A 242 -6.59 12.55 -13.21
C HIS A 242 -5.83 13.49 -12.30
N ALA A 243 -5.45 14.66 -12.81
CA ALA A 243 -4.95 15.75 -11.97
C ALA A 243 -6.06 16.78 -11.75
N ARG A 244 -6.42 16.98 -10.49
CA ARG A 244 -7.28 18.07 -10.05
C ARG A 244 -6.40 19.23 -9.60
N VAL A 245 -6.59 20.37 -10.23
CA VAL A 245 -5.78 21.56 -9.99
C VAL A 245 -6.67 22.68 -9.52
N VAL A 246 -6.40 23.18 -8.32
CA VAL A 246 -7.09 24.34 -7.75
C VAL A 246 -6.27 25.58 -8.05
N THR A 247 -6.93 26.56 -8.66
CA THR A 247 -6.36 27.89 -8.94
C THR A 247 -7.10 28.94 -8.12
N GLY A 248 -6.63 30.19 -8.15
CA GLY A 248 -7.33 31.28 -7.47
C GLY A 248 -8.74 31.58 -7.97
N SER A 249 -9.12 31.09 -9.17
CA SER A 249 -10.40 31.41 -9.82
C SER A 249 -11.24 30.19 -10.22
N ALA A 250 -10.64 29.01 -10.36
CA ALA A 250 -11.33 27.80 -10.82
C ALA A 250 -10.65 26.51 -10.33
N THR A 251 -11.38 25.40 -10.39
CA THR A 251 -10.82 24.05 -10.34
C THR A 251 -10.84 23.46 -11.73
N VAL A 252 -9.71 22.87 -12.15
CA VAL A 252 -9.55 22.21 -13.45
C VAL A 252 -9.26 20.74 -13.19
N ASP A 253 -9.89 19.85 -13.96
CA ASP A 253 -9.64 18.41 -13.90
C ASP A 253 -9.16 17.96 -15.28
N LEU A 254 -8.04 17.23 -15.31
CA LEU A 254 -7.44 16.75 -16.55
C LEU A 254 -7.11 15.26 -16.44
N THR A 255 -7.54 14.48 -17.41
CA THR A 255 -7.10 13.09 -17.58
C THR A 255 -5.64 13.09 -18.02
N LEU A 256 -4.80 12.33 -17.34
CA LEU A 256 -3.41 12.13 -17.69
C LEU A 256 -3.29 10.91 -18.61
N THR A 257 -2.41 11.01 -19.60
CA THR A 257 -2.12 9.93 -20.54
C THR A 257 -0.70 9.43 -20.32
N LEU A 258 -0.52 8.11 -20.39
CA LEU A 258 0.78 7.48 -20.22
C LEU A 258 1.62 7.67 -21.49
N ALA A 259 2.79 8.29 -21.35
CA ALA A 259 3.79 8.44 -22.40
C ALA A 259 5.16 8.05 -21.84
N GLY A 260 5.69 6.92 -22.30
CA GLY A 260 6.94 6.37 -21.76
C GLY A 260 6.78 5.97 -20.29
N ASP A 261 7.52 6.65 -19.42
CA ASP A 261 7.59 6.43 -17.97
C ASP A 261 6.75 7.43 -17.15
N ALA A 262 5.92 8.25 -17.81
CA ALA A 262 5.19 9.30 -17.13
C ALA A 262 3.77 9.48 -17.65
N TRP A 263 2.88 9.78 -16.70
CA TRP A 263 1.56 10.30 -16.94
C TRP A 263 1.65 11.80 -17.19
N SER A 264 1.04 12.28 -18.26
CA SER A 264 1.06 13.70 -18.61
C SER A 264 -0.29 14.20 -19.11
N GLY A 265 -0.59 15.45 -18.79
CA GLY A 265 -1.75 16.17 -19.30
C GLY A 265 -1.46 17.66 -19.36
N THR A 266 -2.06 18.33 -20.33
CA THR A 266 -1.84 19.77 -20.56
C THR A 266 -3.17 20.44 -20.85
N THR A 267 -3.36 21.64 -20.32
CA THR A 267 -4.57 22.44 -20.54
C THR A 267 -4.28 23.94 -20.45
N VAL A 268 -5.13 24.74 -21.06
CA VAL A 268 -5.04 26.21 -20.98
C VAL A 268 -5.84 26.68 -19.77
N ILE A 269 -5.24 27.53 -18.94
CA ILE A 269 -5.90 28.12 -17.78
C ILE A 269 -5.86 29.65 -17.85
N ALA A 270 -6.84 30.30 -17.23
CA ALA A 270 -6.91 31.76 -17.14
C ALA A 270 -6.22 32.32 -15.87
N ALA A 271 -5.64 31.46 -15.03
CA ALA A 271 -4.98 31.83 -13.79
C ALA A 271 -3.46 31.86 -13.95
N ASP A 272 -2.81 32.76 -13.23
CA ASP A 272 -1.36 32.93 -13.22
C ASP A 272 -0.70 32.25 -12.01
N GLY A 273 -1.47 31.46 -11.25
CA GLY A 273 -1.00 30.75 -10.05
C GLY A 273 -1.81 29.51 -9.73
N ILE A 274 -1.14 28.55 -9.08
CA ILE A 274 -1.68 27.26 -8.65
C ILE A 274 -1.71 27.23 -7.12
N ALA A 275 -2.84 26.86 -6.54
CA ALA A 275 -3.00 26.71 -5.09
C ALA A 275 -2.70 25.28 -4.63
N SER A 276 -3.18 24.26 -5.38
CA SER A 276 -2.87 22.86 -5.12
C SER A 276 -3.01 22.02 -6.39
N VAL A 277 -2.31 20.88 -6.41
CA VAL A 277 -2.40 19.84 -7.43
C VAL A 277 -2.57 18.51 -6.71
N ASP A 278 -3.66 17.80 -6.99
CA ASP A 278 -3.94 16.48 -6.46
C ASP A 278 -4.09 15.48 -7.60
N VAL A 279 -3.43 14.33 -7.52
CA VAL A 279 -3.58 13.25 -8.50
C VAL A 279 -4.39 12.10 -7.91
N TYR A 280 -5.30 11.53 -8.71
CA TYR A 280 -6.20 10.45 -8.28
C TYR A 280 -6.72 9.64 -9.47
N VAL A 281 -7.13 8.40 -9.25
CA VAL A 281 -7.93 7.62 -10.20
C VAL A 281 -9.41 7.75 -9.83
N PRO A 282 -10.30 8.13 -10.77
CA PRO A 282 -11.73 8.24 -10.49
C PRO A 282 -12.32 6.95 -9.91
N GLY A 283 -13.09 7.07 -8.82
CA GLY A 283 -13.71 5.93 -8.15
C GLY A 283 -12.81 5.17 -7.16
N VAL A 284 -11.54 5.56 -7.04
CA VAL A 284 -10.59 4.94 -6.11
C VAL A 284 -10.40 5.81 -4.87
N GLY A 285 -10.42 5.16 -3.71
CA GLY A 285 -10.08 5.78 -2.44
C GLY A 285 -11.19 6.60 -1.80
N PRO A 286 -10.89 7.25 -0.66
CA PRO A 286 -11.85 8.07 0.05
C PRO A 286 -12.28 9.26 -0.81
N ALA A 287 -13.53 9.69 -0.62
CA ALA A 287 -14.01 10.93 -1.23
C ALA A 287 -13.09 12.09 -0.80
N PRO A 288 -12.76 13.01 -1.72
CA PRO A 288 -11.88 14.12 -1.40
C PRO A 288 -12.48 14.93 -0.25
N VAL A 289 -11.73 15.00 0.86
CA VAL A 289 -12.14 15.74 2.05
C VAL A 289 -12.26 17.21 1.65
N ARG A 290 -13.44 17.81 1.87
CA ARG A 290 -13.62 19.26 1.71
C ARG A 290 -12.70 19.94 2.74
N SER A 291 -11.79 20.79 2.27
CA SER A 291 -10.70 21.43 3.01
C SER A 291 -10.89 21.55 4.54
N GLY A 292 -9.93 21.02 5.30
CA GLY A 292 -9.79 21.32 6.74
C GLY A 292 -9.49 20.14 7.66
N SER A 293 -9.63 18.89 7.20
CA SER A 293 -9.14 17.72 7.94
C SER A 293 -7.81 17.28 7.32
N PRO A 294 -6.75 17.01 8.11
CA PRO A 294 -5.52 16.46 7.55
C PRO A 294 -5.89 15.20 6.76
N ALA A 295 -5.56 15.19 5.48
CA ALA A 295 -5.74 14.02 4.63
C ALA A 295 -5.14 12.82 5.37
N GLY A 296 -5.93 11.75 5.52
CA GLY A 296 -5.45 10.51 6.15
C GLY A 296 -4.06 10.15 5.63
N ASP A 297 -3.18 9.83 6.56
CA ASP A 297 -1.75 9.55 6.38
C ASP A 297 -0.98 10.64 5.59
N GLY A 298 -0.44 11.60 6.35
CA GLY A 298 0.41 12.66 5.82
C GLY A 298 1.74 12.17 5.22
N PRO A 299 2.55 13.06 4.65
CA PRO A 299 3.82 12.72 4.00
C PRO A 299 4.78 11.96 4.93
N GLU A 300 4.73 12.20 6.24
CA GLU A 300 5.52 11.48 7.24
C GLU A 300 5.17 9.98 7.31
N ALA A 301 3.88 9.62 7.24
CA ALA A 301 3.46 8.22 7.27
C ALA A 301 3.93 7.48 6.01
N ARG A 302 3.82 8.12 4.83
CA ARG A 302 4.33 7.57 3.57
C ARG A 302 5.85 7.44 3.57
N GLN A 303 6.58 8.39 4.16
CA GLN A 303 8.03 8.25 4.37
C GLN A 303 8.36 7.03 5.22
N ARG A 304 7.68 6.83 6.36
CA ARG A 304 7.91 5.66 7.21
C ARG A 304 7.65 4.34 6.48
N ILE A 305 6.66 4.29 5.57
CA ILE A 305 6.39 3.11 4.75
C ILE A 305 7.49 2.87 3.71
N ARG A 306 8.00 3.92 3.05
CA ARG A 306 9.15 3.80 2.15
C ARG A 306 10.41 3.34 2.87
N ASP A 307 10.66 3.86 4.07
CA ASP A 307 11.79 3.45 4.92
C ASP A 307 11.66 1.98 5.34
N PHE A 308 10.44 1.55 5.70
CA PHE A 308 10.13 0.15 6.01
C PHE A 308 10.39 -0.78 4.82
N ALA A 309 9.89 -0.45 3.62
CA ALA A 309 10.12 -1.22 2.40
C ALA A 309 11.62 -1.33 2.07
N THR A 310 12.35 -0.22 2.19
CA THR A 310 13.80 -0.18 1.97
C THR A 310 14.55 -1.05 2.97
N SER A 311 14.16 -1.02 4.25
CA SER A 311 14.74 -1.87 5.30
C SER A 311 14.54 -3.36 5.01
N ARG A 312 13.34 -3.73 4.54
CA ARG A 312 13.04 -5.12 4.16
C ARG A 312 13.88 -5.59 2.98
N LEU A 313 14.00 -4.79 1.93
CA LEU A 313 14.85 -5.12 0.78
C LEU A 313 16.32 -5.31 1.17
N ARG A 314 16.87 -4.45 2.05
CA ARG A 314 18.22 -4.65 2.59
C ARG A 314 18.35 -5.98 3.34
N SER A 315 17.38 -6.28 4.21
CA SER A 315 17.35 -7.54 4.97
C SER A 315 17.29 -8.76 4.04
N ALA A 316 16.58 -8.66 2.92
CA ALA A 316 16.50 -9.70 1.89
C ALA A 316 17.85 -9.92 1.18
N ARG A 317 18.59 -8.84 0.85
CA ARG A 317 19.96 -8.93 0.30
C ARG A 317 20.92 -9.63 1.25
N ASP A 318 20.88 -9.22 2.51
CA ASP A 318 21.77 -9.73 3.55
C ASP A 318 21.42 -11.18 3.96
N ARG A 319 20.28 -11.72 3.49
CA ARG A 319 19.74 -13.05 3.84
C ARG A 319 19.74 -13.31 5.34
N THR A 320 19.34 -12.29 6.11
CA THR A 320 19.28 -12.43 7.55
C THR A 320 18.06 -13.26 7.93
N ASP A 321 18.26 -14.39 8.60
CA ASP A 321 17.18 -15.15 9.23
C ASP A 321 16.62 -14.33 10.39
N SER A 322 15.60 -13.53 10.10
CA SER A 322 14.82 -12.77 11.06
C SER A 322 13.37 -13.26 11.02
N PRO A 323 12.63 -13.20 12.14
CA PRO A 323 11.19 -13.41 12.11
C PRO A 323 10.56 -12.57 11.00
N GLY A 324 9.66 -13.14 10.21
CA GLY A 324 9.06 -12.45 9.06
C GLY A 324 10.02 -12.41 7.88
N ALA A 325 10.55 -13.59 7.54
CA ALA A 325 11.46 -13.81 6.44
C ALA A 325 11.00 -13.10 5.15
N PRO A 326 11.94 -12.63 4.32
CA PRO A 326 11.61 -11.95 3.08
C PRO A 326 10.79 -12.87 2.15
N LEU A 327 9.81 -12.28 1.48
CA LEU A 327 9.03 -12.92 0.43
C LEU A 327 9.94 -13.24 -0.77
N LEU A 328 9.59 -14.24 -1.58
CA LEU A 328 10.31 -14.55 -2.83
C LEU A 328 10.36 -13.31 -3.74
N ALA A 329 9.27 -12.55 -3.81
CA ALA A 329 9.21 -11.31 -4.57
C ALA A 329 10.20 -10.25 -4.07
N GLU A 330 10.43 -10.16 -2.76
CA GLU A 330 11.40 -9.23 -2.16
C GLU A 330 12.83 -9.67 -2.44
N ILE A 331 13.12 -10.98 -2.32
CA ILE A 331 14.44 -11.54 -2.64
C ILE A 331 14.79 -11.26 -4.11
N ALA A 332 13.84 -11.49 -5.02
CA ALA A 332 14.03 -11.23 -6.45
C ALA A 332 14.21 -9.73 -6.74
N ALA A 333 13.40 -8.87 -6.13
CA ALA A 333 13.51 -7.42 -6.27
C ALA A 333 14.84 -6.89 -5.69
N ALA A 334 15.28 -7.45 -4.57
CA ALA A 334 16.53 -7.12 -3.93
C ALA A 334 17.75 -7.50 -4.80
N ALA A 335 17.72 -8.65 -5.47
CA ALA A 335 18.79 -9.10 -6.36
C ALA A 335 18.88 -8.29 -7.67
N ALA A 336 17.74 -7.86 -8.22
CA ALA A 336 17.71 -7.10 -9.48
C ALA A 336 18.32 -5.69 -9.38
N ASP A 337 18.50 -5.16 -8.18
CA ASP A 337 19.14 -3.85 -7.94
C ASP A 337 20.67 -3.94 -7.94
N ASP A 338 21.24 -5.13 -7.67
CA ASP A 338 22.70 -5.34 -7.67
C ASP A 338 23.27 -5.48 -9.10
N ASP A 339 22.40 -5.65 -10.11
CA ASP A 339 22.77 -5.79 -11.52
C ASP A 339 22.95 -4.44 -12.27
N PHE A 340 22.90 -3.30 -11.56
CA PHE A 340 23.09 -1.95 -12.11
C PHE A 340 24.37 -1.25 -11.64
#